data_AF-A0A533BEF3-F1
#
_entry.id   AF-A0A533BEF3-F1
#
_cell.length_a   1.000
_cell.length_b   1.000
_cell.length_c   1.000
_cell.angle_alpha   90.00
_cell.angle_beta   90.00
_cell.angle_gamma   90.00
#
_symmetry.space_group_name_H-M   'P 1'
#
loop_
_entity.id
_entity.type
_entity.pdbx_description
1 polymer ?
#
loop_
_entity_poly.entity_id
_entity_poly.type
_entity_poly.pdbx_seq_one_letter_code
_entity_poly.pdbx_strand_id
1 'polypeptide(L)'
;MGFLADIVTIYMVIGVGLTLSRRDVVGPRFWAMIGAGGLALGWLSHSSPFTDQPVSAIFHAYHSTTAGILAVGCLVLRMVTVLLATLQALMLWSHRATGHLTSRL
;
A
#
# COMPACT_ATOMS: atom_id res chain seq x y z
N MET A 1 -15.23 12.93 -6.74
CA MET A 1 -13.93 13.63 -6.87
C MET A 1 -12.79 12.94 -6.11
N GLY A 2 -13.01 12.38 -4.91
CA GLY A 2 -11.96 11.69 -4.13
C GLY A 2 -11.27 10.51 -4.83
N PHE A 3 -12.02 9.55 -5.37
CA PHE A 3 -11.45 8.33 -5.97
C PHE A 3 -10.41 8.56 -7.07
N LEU A 4 -10.66 9.52 -7.97
CA LEU A 4 -9.71 9.87 -9.04
C LEU A 4 -8.45 10.53 -8.46
N ALA A 5 -8.61 11.42 -7.48
CA ALA A 5 -7.49 12.07 -6.82
C ALA A 5 -6.62 11.03 -6.07
N ASP A 6 -7.25 10.05 -5.41
CA ASP A 6 -6.55 8.96 -4.73
C ASP A 6 -5.75 8.10 -5.72
N ILE A 7 -6.39 7.66 -6.81
CA ILE A 7 -5.74 6.87 -7.86
C ILE A 7 -4.55 7.62 -8.45
N VAL A 8 -4.74 8.88 -8.84
CA VAL A 8 -3.68 9.70 -9.42
C VAL A 8 -2.52 9.85 -8.44
N THR A 9 -2.82 10.13 -7.18
CA THR A 9 -1.80 10.29 -6.13
C THR A 9 -1.01 8.98 -5.93
N ILE A 10 -1.69 7.85 -5.81
CA ILE A 10 -1.05 6.53 -5.64
C ILE A 10 -0.14 6.21 -6.82
N TYR A 11 -0.64 6.33 -8.06
CA TYR A 11 0.15 6.02 -9.24
C TYR A 11 1.29 7.01 -9.46
N MET A 12 1.13 8.28 -9.08
CA MET A 12 2.21 9.27 -9.10
C MET A 12 3.31 8.88 -8.10
N VAL A 13 2.96 8.57 -6.86
CA VAL A 13 3.92 8.13 -5.83
C VAL A 13 4.65 6.86 -6.26
N ILE A 14 3.94 5.89 -6.83
CA ILE A 14 4.55 4.66 -7.35
C ILE A 14 5.47 4.97 -8.53
N GLY A 15 5.02 5.73 -9.53
CA GLY A 15 5.79 6.03 -10.73
C GLY A 15 7.07 6.83 -10.43
N VAL A 16 6.96 7.86 -9.59
CA VAL A 16 8.11 8.64 -9.11
C VAL A 16 9.02 7.76 -8.26
N GLY A 17 8.47 7.03 -7.29
CA GLY A 17 9.25 6.13 -6.43
C GLY A 17 10.04 5.10 -7.23
N LEU A 18 9.42 4.45 -8.22
CA LEU A 18 10.10 3.48 -9.09
C LEU A 18 11.21 4.13 -9.92
N THR A 19 10.95 5.33 -10.46
CA THR A 19 11.96 6.08 -11.23
C THR A 19 13.17 6.42 -10.36
N LEU A 20 12.93 6.87 -9.12
CA LEU A 20 13.98 7.19 -8.16
C LEU A 20 14.71 5.94 -7.66
N SER A 21 14.02 4.81 -7.47
CA SER A 21 14.66 3.55 -7.11
C SER A 21 15.55 2.99 -8.20
N ARG A 22 15.16 3.12 -9.47
CA ARG A 22 16.01 2.74 -10.62
C ARG A 22 17.27 3.60 -10.75
N ARG A 23 17.29 4.77 -10.12
CA ARG A 23 18.45 5.67 -10.05
C ARG A 23 19.21 5.55 -8.73
N ASP A 24 18.89 4.53 -7.92
CA ASP A 24 19.45 4.31 -6.58
C ASP A 24 19.26 5.47 -5.58
N VAL A 25 18.32 6.39 -5.87
CA VAL A 25 18.04 7.56 -5.01
C VAL A 25 17.21 7.15 -3.79
N VAL A 26 16.23 6.26 -3.98
CA VAL A 26 15.38 5.76 -2.89
C VAL A 26 15.41 4.24 -2.83
N GLY A 27 15.64 3.71 -1.62
CA GLY A 27 15.83 2.28 -1.38
C GLY A 27 14.69 1.62 -0.60
N PRO A 28 14.91 0.41 -0.04
CA PRO A 28 13.88 -0.35 0.66
C PRO A 28 13.21 0.40 1.82
N ARG A 29 13.95 1.26 2.54
CA ARG A 29 13.38 2.08 3.62
C ARG A 29 12.26 3.01 3.15
N PHE A 30 12.41 3.62 1.97
CA PHE A 30 11.37 4.49 1.38
C PHE A 30 10.10 3.69 1.13
N TRP A 31 10.23 2.53 0.47
CA TRP A 31 9.09 1.66 0.16
C TRP A 31 8.43 1.08 1.41
N ALA A 32 9.19 0.78 2.45
CA ALA A 32 8.63 0.37 3.73
C ALA A 32 7.76 1.47 4.36
N MET A 33 8.21 2.73 4.35
CA MET A 33 7.45 3.86 4.89
C MET A 33 6.20 4.16 4.06
N ILE A 34 6.33 4.23 2.73
CA ILE A 34 5.20 4.46 1.82
C ILE A 34 4.17 3.32 1.93
N GLY A 35 4.64 2.07 1.96
CA GLY A 35 3.78 0.90 2.10
C GLY A 35 3.04 0.86 3.45
N ALA A 36 3.74 1.13 4.56
CA ALA A 36 3.13 1.23 5.88
C ALA A 36 2.10 2.36 5.95
N GLY A 37 2.41 3.53 5.38
CA GLY A 37 1.46 4.64 5.26
C GLY A 37 0.23 4.26 4.44
N GLY A 38 0.43 3.60 3.29
CA GLY A 38 -0.65 3.09 2.45
C GLY A 38 -1.55 2.08 3.14
N LEU A 39 -0.99 1.19 3.96
CA LEU A 39 -1.77 0.23 4.77
C LEU A 39 -2.58 0.94 5.86
N ALA A 40 -1.96 1.86 6.59
CA ALA A 40 -2.63 2.62 7.64
C ALA A 40 -3.79 3.44 7.07
N LEU A 41 -3.58 4.11 5.94
CA LEU A 41 -4.63 4.86 5.25
C LEU A 41 -5.71 3.92 4.70
N GLY A 42 -5.35 2.83 4.02
CA GLY A 42 -6.33 1.86 3.51
C GLY A 42 -7.19 1.24 4.62
N TRP A 43 -6.59 0.96 5.78
CA TRP A 43 -7.31 0.52 6.97
C TRP A 43 -8.25 1.60 7.49
N LEU A 44 -7.76 2.84 7.67
CA LEU A 44 -8.56 3.97 8.12
C LEU A 44 -9.74 4.26 7.19
N SER A 45 -9.55 4.09 5.89
CA SER A 45 -10.58 4.33 4.88
C SER A 45 -11.70 3.29 4.87
N HIS A 46 -11.50 2.05 5.33
CA HIS A 46 -12.50 0.98 5.10
C HIS A 46 -12.78 0.05 6.28
N SER A 47 -11.90 0.00 7.27
CA SER A 47 -11.97 -0.97 8.38
C SER A 47 -11.92 -0.33 9.76
N SER A 48 -11.58 0.95 9.84
CA SER A 48 -11.61 1.74 11.07
C SER A 48 -13.06 2.07 11.48
N PRO A 49 -13.35 2.20 12.79
CA PRO A 49 -14.66 2.67 13.27
C PRO A 49 -14.99 4.11 12.84
N PHE A 50 -14.02 4.87 12.31
CA PHE A 50 -14.20 6.26 11.89
C PHE A 50 -14.45 6.42 10.39
N THR A 51 -14.63 5.33 9.63
CA THR A 51 -14.86 5.43 8.18
C THR A 51 -16.31 5.72 7.82
N ASP A 52 -16.49 6.63 6.86
CA ASP A 52 -17.78 6.85 6.18
C ASP A 52 -18.08 5.77 5.10
N GLN A 53 -17.09 4.94 4.76
CA GLN A 53 -17.17 3.91 3.71
C GLN A 53 -16.68 2.54 4.20
N PRO A 54 -17.41 1.87 5.12
CA PRO A 54 -17.06 0.54 5.58
C PRO A 54 -17.14 -0.50 4.44
N VAL A 55 -16.47 -1.64 4.62
CA VAL A 55 -16.49 -2.75 3.63
C VAL A 55 -17.92 -3.17 3.24
N SER A 56 -18.87 -3.15 4.18
CA SER A 56 -20.28 -3.44 3.88
C SER A 56 -20.91 -2.41 2.93
N ALA A 57 -20.56 -1.12 3.08
CA ALA A 57 -21.03 -0.08 2.16
C ALA A 57 -20.44 -0.29 0.75
N ILE A 58 -19.19 -0.72 0.64
CA ILE A 58 -18.58 -1.06 -0.66
C ILE A 58 -19.32 -2.23 -1.32
N PHE A 59 -19.63 -3.27 -0.56
CA PHE A 59 -20.37 -4.43 -1.08
C PHE A 59 -21.75 -4.04 -1.60
N HIS A 60 -22.51 -3.28 -0.80
CA HIS A 60 -23.88 -2.88 -1.12
C HIS A 60 -23.99 -1.73 -2.12
N ALA A 61 -22.89 -1.07 -2.50
CA ALA A 61 -22.87 -0.06 -3.55
C ALA A 61 -23.18 -0.64 -4.95
N TYR A 62 -23.06 -1.96 -5.12
CA TYR A 62 -23.29 -2.64 -6.39
C TYR A 62 -24.64 -3.34 -6.42
N HIS A 63 -25.33 -3.23 -7.56
CA HIS A 63 -26.65 -3.84 -7.76
C HIS A 63 -26.60 -5.37 -7.77
N SER A 64 -25.49 -5.96 -8.24
CA SER A 64 -25.32 -7.42 -8.28
C SER A 64 -24.38 -7.89 -7.17
N THR A 65 -24.75 -9.00 -6.53
CA THR A 65 -23.94 -9.67 -5.52
C THR A 65 -22.53 -9.97 -6.04
N THR A 66 -22.41 -10.44 -7.29
CA THR A 66 -21.12 -10.75 -7.91
C THR A 66 -20.22 -9.53 -8.02
N ALA A 67 -20.76 -8.36 -8.39
CA ALA A 67 -19.98 -7.14 -8.46
C ALA A 67 -19.55 -6.64 -7.07
N GLY A 68 -20.44 -6.76 -6.06
CA GLY A 68 -20.09 -6.48 -4.66
C GLY A 68 -18.96 -7.37 -4.14
N ILE A 69 -19.03 -8.69 -4.39
CA ILE A 69 -17.96 -9.64 -4.05
C ILE A 69 -16.66 -9.25 -4.74
N LEU A 70 -16.70 -8.94 -6.04
CA LEU A 70 -15.52 -8.57 -6.81
C LEU A 70 -14.87 -7.30 -6.26
N ALA A 71 -15.67 -6.28 -5.94
CA ALA A 71 -15.17 -5.02 -5.40
C ALA A 71 -14.46 -5.22 -4.04
N VAL A 72 -15.09 -5.96 -3.12
CA VAL A 72 -14.46 -6.30 -1.83
C VAL A 72 -13.22 -7.18 -2.03
N GLY A 73 -13.28 -8.15 -2.95
CA GLY A 73 -12.16 -9.00 -3.30
C GLY A 73 -10.96 -8.19 -3.84
N CYS A 74 -11.20 -7.21 -4.71
CA CYS A 74 -10.17 -6.30 -5.20
C CYS A 74 -9.57 -5.45 -4.08
N LEU A 75 -10.39 -4.97 -3.15
CA LEU A 75 -9.88 -4.23 -1.98
C LEU A 75 -8.97 -5.12 -1.11
N VAL A 76 -9.41 -6.32 -0.77
CA VAL A 76 -8.62 -7.27 0.03
C VAL A 76 -7.33 -7.62 -0.69
N LEU A 77 -7.41 -7.97 -1.98
CA LEU A 77 -6.24 -8.29 -2.79
C LEU A 77 -5.23 -7.13 -2.77
N ARG A 78 -5.68 -5.91 -3.00
CA ARG A 78 -4.84 -4.71 -2.92
C ARG A 78 -4.18 -4.57 -1.55
N MET A 79 -4.93 -4.71 -0.46
CA MET A 79 -4.37 -4.59 0.90
C MET A 79 -3.31 -5.67 1.17
N VAL A 80 -3.56 -6.90 0.76
CA VAL A 80 -2.59 -8.01 0.88
C VAL A 80 -1.34 -7.74 0.05
N THR A 81 -1.49 -7.27 -1.20
CA THR A 81 -0.35 -6.92 -2.05
C THR A 81 0.52 -5.84 -1.42
N VAL A 82 -0.09 -4.76 -0.90
CA VAL A 82 0.67 -3.69 -0.24
C VAL A 82 1.33 -4.21 1.03
N LEU A 83 0.67 -5.08 1.80
CA LEU A 83 1.24 -5.69 3.00
C LEU A 83 2.49 -6.50 2.67
N LEU A 84 2.40 -7.41 1.70
CA LEU A 84 3.53 -8.25 1.30
C LEU A 84 4.69 -7.41 0.74
N ALA A 85 4.40 -6.40 -0.09
CA ALA A 85 5.42 -5.49 -0.61
C ALA A 85 6.11 -4.69 0.52
N THR A 86 5.34 -4.26 1.52
CA THR A 86 5.86 -3.53 2.70
C THR A 86 6.75 -4.45 3.53
N LEU A 87 6.32 -5.68 3.80
CA LEU A 87 7.13 -6.69 4.51
C LEU A 87 8.42 -7.00 3.77
N GLN A 88 8.36 -7.19 2.45
CA GLN A 88 9.55 -7.41 1.64
C GLN A 88 10.50 -6.20 1.70
N ALA A 89 9.98 -4.98 1.62
CA ALA A 89 10.77 -3.76 1.75
C ALA A 89 11.44 -3.64 3.14
N LEU A 90 10.71 -4.00 4.21
CA LEU A 90 11.25 -4.06 5.57
C LEU A 90 12.37 -5.10 5.70
N MET A 91 12.19 -6.30 5.15
CA MET A 91 13.22 -7.35 5.15
C MET A 91 14.48 -6.90 4.38
N LEU A 92 14.31 -6.30 3.21
CA LEU A 92 15.44 -5.78 2.44
C LEU A 92 16.15 -4.63 3.16
N TRP A 93 15.41 -3.80 3.89
CA TRP A 93 15.99 -2.74 4.70
C TRP A 93 16.78 -3.32 5.89
N SER A 94 16.23 -4.29 6.62
CA SER A 94 16.91 -4.91 7.75
C SER A 94 18.20 -5.58 7.31
N HIS A 95 18.19 -6.39 6.25
CA HIS A 95 19.39 -7.04 5.72
C HIS A 95 20.49 -6.03 5.32
N ARG A 96 20.13 -4.90 4.71
CA ARG A 96 21.10 -3.84 4.35
C ARG A 96 21.65 -3.15 5.60
N ALA A 97 20.83 -2.94 6.63
CA ALA A 97 21.29 -2.35 7.88
C ALA A 97 22.27 -3.29 8.60
N THR A 98 22.00 -4.60 8.65
CA THR A 98 22.90 -5.57 9.29
C THR A 98 24.22 -5.73 8.52
N GLY A 99 24.19 -5.76 7.19
CA GLY A 99 25.41 -5.85 6.36
C GLY A 99 26.33 -4.61 6.45
N HIS A 100 25.76 -3.43 6.70
CA HIS A 100 26.55 -2.24 7.01
C HIS A 100 27.22 -2.30 8.38
N LEU A 101 26.66 -3.04 9.34
CA LEU A 101 27.24 -3.20 10.67
C LEU A 101 28.46 -4.14 10.64
N THR A 102 28.39 -5.23 9.88
CA THR A 102 29.46 -6.23 9.79
C THR A 102 30.66 -5.78 8.95
N SER A 103 30.50 -4.85 8.01
CA SER A 103 31.61 -4.28 7.22
C SER A 103 32.40 -3.20 7.95
N ARG A 104 31.96 -2.80 9.15
CA ARG A 104 32.60 -1.78 10.00
C ARG A 104 33.35 -2.38 11.20
N LEU A 105 33.34 -3.70 11.35
CA LEU A 105 34.09 -4.47 12.35
C LEU A 105 35.27 -5.16 11.66
#